data_AF-W2F3Q8-F1
#
_entry.id   AF-W2F3Q8-F1
#
_cell.length_a   1.000
_cell.length_b   1.000
_cell.length_c   1.000
_cell.angle_alpha   90.00
_cell.angle_beta   90.00
_cell.angle_gamma   90.00
#
_symmetry.space_group_name_H-M   'P 1'
#
loop_
_entity.id
_entity.type
_entity.pdbx_description
1 polymer ?
#
loop_
_entity_poly.entity_id
_entity_poly.type
_entity_poly.pdbx_seq_one_letter_code
_entity_poly.pdbx_strand_id
1 'polypeptide(L)'
;MQYLMGNQTIAQRMFHHDPGVLLYAPLRTTIYEDARGVTRFSFDQPSAQFASFGDPEIAAVGVDLDRKVAALLAHLGVPVPERLVPAGATR
;
A
#
# COMPACT_ATOMS: atom_id res chain seq x y z
N MET A 1 16.05 2.61 -6.61
CA MET A 1 15.55 1.46 -7.41
C MET A 1 14.06 1.29 -7.18
N GLN A 2 13.29 0.92 -8.21
CA GLN A 2 11.84 0.66 -8.10
C GLN A 2 11.60 -0.84 -7.98
N TYR A 3 10.78 -1.24 -7.01
CA TYR A 3 10.36 -2.62 -6.77
C TYR A 3 8.84 -2.74 -6.91
N LEU A 4 8.41 -3.81 -7.56
CA LEU A 4 7.01 -4.19 -7.66
C LEU A 4 6.72 -5.22 -6.57
N MET A 5 5.87 -4.87 -5.61
CA MET A 5 5.46 -5.76 -4.53
C MET A 5 3.97 -6.08 -4.71
N GLY A 6 3.64 -7.35 -4.90
CA GLY A 6 2.24 -7.72 -5.10
C GLY A 6 1.97 -9.20 -4.92
N ASN A 7 0.78 -9.50 -4.39
CA ASN A 7 0.19 -10.82 -4.43
C ASN A 7 -0.86 -10.85 -5.56
N GLN A 8 -0.65 -11.71 -6.55
CA GLN A 8 -1.53 -11.86 -7.73
C GLN A 8 -2.99 -12.11 -7.35
N THR A 9 -3.25 -12.79 -6.21
CA THR A 9 -4.61 -13.07 -5.73
C THR A 9 -5.36 -11.80 -5.28
N ILE A 10 -4.66 -10.76 -4.84
CA ILE A 10 -5.28 -9.49 -4.43
C ILE A 10 -5.68 -8.66 -5.65
N ALA A 11 -4.83 -8.63 -6.68
CA ALA A 11 -5.11 -7.92 -7.93
C ALA A 11 -6.32 -8.52 -8.68
N GLN A 12 -6.49 -9.85 -8.65
CA GLN A 12 -7.63 -10.52 -9.28
C GLN A 12 -8.98 -10.14 -8.66
N ARG A 13 -9.03 -9.89 -7.34
CA ARG A 13 -10.29 -9.49 -6.68
C ARG A 13 -10.77 -8.14 -7.21
N MET A 14 -9.90 -7.16 -7.35
CA MET A 14 -10.24 -5.82 -7.84
C MET A 14 -10.53 -5.78 -9.35
N PHE A 15 -9.85 -6.60 -10.15
CA PHE A 15 -10.00 -6.61 -11.62
C PHE A 15 -11.44 -6.89 -12.08
N HIS A 16 -12.21 -7.68 -11.33
CA HIS A 16 -13.61 -7.96 -11.64
C HIS A 16 -14.53 -6.75 -11.45
N HIS A 17 -14.11 -5.75 -10.66
CA HIS A 17 -14.87 -4.54 -10.38
C HIS A 17 -14.49 -3.41 -11.33
N ASP A 18 -13.19 -3.12 -11.49
CA ASP A 18 -12.68 -2.12 -12.43
C ASP A 18 -11.31 -2.55 -12.99
N PRO A 19 -11.17 -2.81 -14.30
CA PRO A 19 -9.89 -3.14 -14.92
C PRO A 19 -8.80 -2.05 -14.77
N GLY A 20 -9.19 -0.79 -14.57
CA GLY A 20 -8.30 0.36 -14.36
C GLY A 20 -7.40 0.23 -13.13
N VAL A 21 -7.75 -0.62 -12.18
CA VAL A 21 -6.90 -0.94 -11.01
C VAL A 21 -5.55 -1.55 -11.41
N LEU A 22 -5.43 -2.13 -12.60
CA LEU A 22 -4.16 -2.67 -13.12
C LEU A 22 -3.11 -1.59 -13.41
N LEU A 23 -3.48 -0.30 -13.49
CA LEU A 23 -2.50 0.78 -13.54
C LEU A 23 -1.73 0.93 -12.21
N TYR A 24 -2.34 0.50 -11.12
CA TYR A 24 -1.89 0.67 -9.74
C TYR A 24 -1.49 -0.65 -9.07
N ALA A 25 -1.82 -1.79 -9.68
CA ALA A 25 -1.41 -3.12 -9.25
C ALA A 25 -0.29 -3.67 -10.18
N PRO A 26 0.77 -4.30 -9.64
CA PRO A 26 1.10 -4.44 -8.21
C PRO A 26 1.60 -3.13 -7.59
N LEU A 27 1.60 -3.05 -6.25
CA LEU A 27 2.02 -1.87 -5.51
C LEU A 27 3.43 -1.44 -5.93
N ARG A 28 3.56 -0.17 -6.32
CA ARG A 28 4.84 0.43 -6.70
C ARG A 28 5.54 0.95 -5.45
N THR A 29 6.76 0.47 -5.24
CA THR A 29 7.60 0.88 -4.11
C THR A 29 8.97 1.32 -4.62
N THR A 30 9.64 2.21 -3.89
CA THR A 30 11.02 2.60 -4.18
C THR A 30 11.87 2.47 -2.94
N ILE A 31 13.11 2.00 -3.13
CA ILE A 31 14.16 2.02 -2.12
C ILE A 31 15.31 2.85 -2.69
N TYR A 32 15.70 3.90 -1.97
CA TYR A 32 16.79 4.79 -2.37
C TYR A 32 17.42 5.45 -1.15
N GLU A 33 18.62 5.99 -1.30
CA GLU A 33 19.27 6.81 -0.28
C GLU A 33 18.95 8.28 -0.55
N ASP A 34 18.53 9.02 0.48
CA ASP A 34 18.33 10.47 0.35
C ASP A 34 19.64 11.26 0.41
N ALA A 35 19.57 12.57 0.18
CA ALA A 35 20.75 13.45 0.18
C ALA A 35 21.53 13.50 1.52
N ARG A 36 20.98 12.93 2.60
CA ARG A 36 21.61 12.85 3.93
C ARG A 36 22.16 11.45 4.23
N GLY A 37 22.14 10.53 3.27
CA GLY A 37 22.62 9.16 3.46
C GLY A 37 21.60 8.23 4.13
N VAL A 38 20.32 8.62 4.21
CA VAL A 38 19.28 7.81 4.87
C VAL A 38 18.53 6.95 3.84
N THR A 39 18.47 5.64 4.05
CA THR A 39 17.65 4.73 3.25
C THR A 39 16.16 5.05 3.41
N ARG A 40 15.49 5.32 2.29
CA ARG A 40 14.07 5.60 2.18
C ARG A 40 13.36 4.44 1.50
N PHE A 41 12.30 3.96 2.12
CA PHE A 41 11.29 3.11 1.50
C PHE A 41 10.03 3.94 1.26
N SER A 42 9.68 4.18 -0.01
CA SER A 42 8.55 5.04 -0.39
C SER A 42 7.52 4.26 -1.20
N PHE A 43 6.24 4.54 -0.94
CA PHE A 43 5.08 3.93 -1.59
C PHE A 43 3.91 4.92 -1.54
N ASP A 44 3.00 4.83 -2.50
CA ASP A 44 1.69 5.50 -2.40
C ASP A 44 0.84 4.76 -1.38
N GLN A 45 0.08 5.49 -0.56
CA GLN A 45 -0.84 4.87 0.39
C GLN A 45 -1.94 4.09 -0.36
N PRO A 46 -1.98 2.75 -0.23
CA PRO A 46 -2.96 1.94 -0.96
C PRO A 46 -4.41 2.38 -0.75
N SER A 47 -4.86 2.60 0.49
CA SER A 47 -6.26 2.99 0.75
C SER A 47 -6.65 4.31 0.09
N ALA A 48 -5.77 5.31 0.09
CA ALA A 48 -6.02 6.59 -0.58
C ALA A 48 -6.08 6.43 -2.11
N GLN A 49 -5.19 5.61 -2.67
CA GLN A 49 -5.13 5.36 -4.12
C GLN A 49 -6.34 4.56 -4.60
N PHE A 50 -6.75 3.50 -3.89
CA PHE A 50 -7.87 2.67 -4.31
C PHE A 50 -9.24 3.29 -4.00
N ALA A 51 -9.34 4.17 -3.00
CA ALA A 51 -10.57 4.91 -2.74
C ALA A 51 -10.99 5.82 -3.90
N SER A 52 -10.07 6.25 -4.78
CA SER A 52 -10.40 7.13 -5.92
C SER A 52 -11.26 6.45 -6.98
N PHE A 53 -11.39 5.11 -6.95
CA PHE A 53 -12.25 4.36 -7.87
C PHE A 53 -13.74 4.43 -7.49
N GLY A 54 -14.09 4.90 -6.29
CA GLY A 54 -15.48 5.02 -5.85
C GLY A 54 -16.20 3.69 -5.61
N ASP A 55 -15.52 2.55 -5.73
CA ASP A 55 -16.04 1.22 -5.46
C ASP A 55 -15.63 0.77 -4.04
N PRO A 56 -16.58 0.38 -3.17
CA PRO A 56 -16.30 0.00 -1.78
C PRO A 56 -15.49 -1.29 -1.64
N GLU A 57 -15.60 -2.24 -2.58
CA GLU A 57 -14.82 -3.48 -2.58
C GLU A 57 -13.36 -3.19 -2.96
N ILE A 58 -13.14 -2.30 -3.94
CA ILE A 58 -11.79 -1.82 -4.27
C ILE A 58 -11.18 -1.03 -3.09
N ALA A 59 -11.95 -0.16 -2.45
CA ALA A 59 -11.50 0.60 -1.28
C ALA A 59 -11.12 -0.32 -0.10
N ALA A 60 -11.90 -1.38 0.14
CA ALA A 60 -11.60 -2.37 1.18
C ALA A 60 -10.26 -3.08 0.95
N VAL A 61 -9.93 -3.39 -0.31
CA VAL A 61 -8.62 -3.96 -0.67
C VAL A 61 -7.49 -2.98 -0.36
N GLY A 62 -7.68 -1.68 -0.63
CA GLY A 62 -6.70 -0.66 -0.26
C GLY A 62 -6.43 -0.62 1.25
N VAL A 63 -7.48 -0.70 2.08
CA VAL A 63 -7.33 -0.76 3.55
C VAL A 63 -6.61 -2.04 4.02
N ASP A 64 -6.88 -3.18 3.39
CA ASP A 64 -6.17 -4.43 3.70
C ASP A 64 -4.67 -4.34 3.33
N LEU A 65 -4.36 -3.69 2.21
CA LEU A 65 -2.97 -3.44 1.81
C LEU A 65 -2.26 -2.48 2.78
N ASP A 66 -2.91 -1.42 3.26
CA ASP A 66 -2.34 -0.53 4.30
C ASP A 66 -1.89 -1.34 5.52
N ARG A 67 -2.75 -2.25 6.01
CA ARG A 67 -2.45 -3.11 7.16
C ARG A 67 -1.26 -4.03 6.91
N LYS A 68 -1.16 -4.61 5.70
CA LYS A 68 -0.05 -5.49 5.31
C LYS A 68 1.27 -4.73 5.23
N VAL A 69 1.26 -3.52 4.68
CA VAL A 69 2.45 -2.66 4.63
C VAL A 69 2.85 -2.26 6.06
N ALA A 70 1.90 -1.85 6.91
CA ALA A 70 2.18 -1.53 8.30
C ALA A 70 2.82 -2.72 9.06
N ALA A 71 2.28 -3.92 8.89
CA ALA A 71 2.82 -5.13 9.49
C ALA A 71 4.24 -5.46 9.01
N LEU A 72 4.51 -5.28 7.71
CA LEU A 72 5.86 -5.45 7.16
C LEU A 72 6.84 -4.44 7.78
N LEU A 73 6.48 -3.16 7.86
CA LEU A 73 7.32 -2.12 8.43
C LEU A 73 7.63 -2.40 9.91
N ALA A 74 6.62 -2.81 10.67
CA ALA A 74 6.80 -3.21 12.06
C ALA A 74 7.73 -4.42 12.19
N HIS A 75 7.58 -5.43 11.32
CA HIS A 75 8.45 -6.62 11.31
C HIS A 75 9.91 -6.29 10.96
N LEU A 76 10.13 -5.31 10.08
CA LEU A 76 11.46 -4.80 9.73
C LEU A 76 12.06 -3.87 10.81
N GLY A 77 11.32 -3.55 11.88
CA GLY A 77 11.78 -2.67 12.95
C GLY A 77 11.91 -1.20 12.53
N VAL A 78 11.21 -0.78 11.47
CA VAL A 78 11.22 0.60 10.98
C VAL A 78 9.95 1.35 11.40
N PRO A 79 9.97 2.69 11.42
CA PRO A 79 8.78 3.48 11.79
C PRO A 79 7.57 3.17 10.90
N VAL A 80 6.42 2.93 11.53
CA VAL A 80 5.14 2.74 10.84
C VAL A 80 4.42 4.09 10.73
N PRO A 81 4.13 4.60 9.51
CA PRO A 81 3.36 5.84 9.36
C PRO A 81 1.94 5.70 9.91
N GLU A 82 1.48 6.70 10.67
CA GLU A 82 0.12 6.72 11.27
C GLU A 82 -0.98 6.57 10.22
N ARG A 83 -0.77 7.08 9.00
CA ARG A 83 -1.73 6.97 7.90
C ARG A 83 -2.06 5.54 7.50
N LEU A 84 -1.18 4.57 7.79
CA LEU A 84 -1.45 3.14 7.53
C LEU A 84 -2.22 2.45 8.65
N VAL A 85 -2.38 3.12 9.79
CA VAL A 85 -3.11 2.60 10.94
C VAL A 85 -4.55 3.12 10.83
N PRO A 86 -5.57 2.25 10.85
CA PRO A 86 -6.95 2.71 10.89
C PRO A 86 -7.18 3.61 12.11
N ALA A 87 -7.83 4.75 11.93
CA ALA A 87 -8.27 5.61 13.02
C ALA A 87 -9.22 4.81 13.92
N GLY A 88 -8.69 4.26 15.02
CA GLY A 88 -9.43 3.33 15.89
C GLY A 88 -8.56 2.29 16.60
N ALA A 89 -7.28 2.11 16.23
CA ALA A 89 -6.38 1.17 16.90
C ALA A 89 -5.71 1.73 18.17
N THR A 90 -6.17 2.88 18.69
CA THR A 90 -5.77 3.40 20.01
C THR A 90 -6.93 3.19 20.98
N ARG A 91 -6.97 2.02 21.63
CA ARG A 91 -7.65 1.87 22.92
C ARG A 91 -7.01 0.77 23.74
#